data_AF-X6D8Z2-F1
#
_entry.id   AF-X6D8Z2-F1
#
_cell.length_a   1.000
_cell.length_b   1.000
_cell.length_c   1.000
_cell.angle_alpha   90.00
_cell.angle_beta   90.00
_cell.angle_gamma   90.00
#
_symmetry.space_group_name_H-M   'P 1'
#
loop_
_entity.id
_entity.type
_entity.pdbx_description
1 polymer ?
#
loop_
_entity_poly.entity_id
_entity_poly.type
_entity_poly.pdbx_seq_one_letter_code
_entity_poly.pdbx_strand_id
1 'polypeptide(L)' 'MSLFRTIENIEDAQTLAQAIVNTIAEPFLVLDEKFHVLAASRSFYQIFKVDPEETHGALR' A
#
# COMPACT_ATOMS: atom_id res chain seq x y z
N MET A 1 0.46 -29.87 1.35
CA MET A 1 0.03 -28.58 1.92
C MET A 1 0.66 -27.48 1.09
N SER A 2 -0.01 -27.03 0.01
CA SER A 2 0.53 -25.96 -0.83
C SER A 2 0.37 -24.64 -0.07
N LEU A 3 1.48 -23.97 0.22
CA LEU A 3 1.53 -22.66 0.89
C LEU A 3 1.25 -21.50 -0.08
N PHE A 4 0.86 -21.80 -1.31
CA PHE A 4 0.38 -20.79 -2.25
C PHE A 4 -1.12 -20.68 -2.10
N ARG A 5 -1.56 -19.66 -1.37
CA ARG A 5 -2.95 -19.21 -1.42
C ARG A 5 -3.19 -18.76 -2.86
N THR A 6 -4.10 -19.43 -3.56
CA THR A 6 -4.57 -18.95 -4.87
C THR A 6 -5.18 -17.57 -4.63
N ILE A 7 -4.95 -16.63 -5.54
CA ILE A 7 -5.67 -15.35 -5.53
C ILE A 7 -7.03 -15.65 -6.16
N GLU A 8 -8.06 -15.83 -5.34
CA GLU A 8 -9.37 -16.32 -5.81
C GLU A 8 -10.35 -15.20 -6.10
N ASN A 9 -10.12 -14.00 -5.53
CA ASN A 9 -10.98 -12.85 -5.69
C ASN A 9 -10.19 -11.53 -5.65
N ILE A 10 -10.92 -10.42 -5.82
CA ILE A 10 -10.34 -9.06 -5.83
C ILE A 10 -9.77 -8.68 -4.45
N GLU A 11 -10.39 -9.11 -3.35
CA GLU A 11 -9.93 -8.80 -1.99
C GLU A 11 -8.58 -9.48 -1.68
N ASP A 12 -8.39 -10.73 -2.13
CA ASP A 12 -7.11 -11.43 -2.03
C ASP A 12 -6.03 -10.71 -2.85
N ALA A 13 -6.37 -10.25 -4.05
CA ALA A 13 -5.45 -9.50 -4.90
C ALA A 13 -5.04 -8.17 -4.25
N GLN A 14 -6.00 -7.45 -3.68
CA GLN A 14 -5.76 -6.20 -2.95
C GLN A 14 -4.90 -6.44 -1.70
N THR A 15 -5.20 -7.48 -0.94
CA THR A 15 -4.44 -7.86 0.25
C THR A 15 -2.99 -8.19 -0.11
N LEU A 16 -2.77 -8.95 -1.18
CA LEU A 16 -1.42 -9.27 -1.65
C LEU A 16 -0.69 -8.01 -2.15
N ALA A 17 -1.35 -7.17 -2.94
CA ALA A 17 -0.77 -5.92 -3.42
C ALA A 17 -0.32 -5.02 -2.26
N GLN A 18 -1.16 -4.87 -1.23
CA GLN A 18 -0.82 -4.12 -0.03
C GLN A 18 0.32 -4.76 0.76
N ALA A 19 0.35 -6.10 0.87
CA ALA A 19 1.43 -6.81 1.53
C ALA A 19 2.78 -6.59 0.81
N ILE A 20 2.80 -6.63 -0.52
CA ILE A 20 3.98 -6.33 -1.34
C ILE A 20 4.47 -4.91 -1.05
N VAL A 21 3.60 -3.91 -1.17
CA VAL A 21 3.93 -2.49 -0.90
C VAL A 21 4.49 -2.32 0.52
N ASN A 22 3.90 -3.00 1.50
CA ASN A 22 4.34 -2.95 2.90
C ASN A 22 5.74 -3.55 3.15
N THR A 23 6.28 -4.37 2.24
CA THR A 23 7.62 -4.97 2.37
C THR A 23 8.74 -4.09 1.82
N ILE A 24 8.42 -2.99 1.13
CA ILE A 24 9.43 -2.09 0.56
C ILE A 24 10.10 -1.31 1.70
N ALA A 25 11.43 -1.40 1.78
CA ALA A 25 12.22 -0.78 2.83
C ALA A 25 12.35 0.75 2.67
N GLU A 26 12.41 1.23 1.43
CA GLU A 26 12.46 2.66 1.11
C GLU A 26 11.06 3.29 1.12
N PRO A 27 10.91 4.60 1.43
CA PRO A 27 9.64 5.29 1.30
C PRO A 27 9.05 5.17 -0.11
N PHE A 28 7.91 4.50 -0.20
CA PHE A 28 7.21 4.24 -1.45
C PHE A 28 5.72 4.57 -1.36
N LEU A 29 5.21 5.17 -2.43
CA LEU A 29 3.83 5.66 -2.58
C LEU A 29 3.29 5.24 -3.95
N VAL A 30 2.06 4.74 -3.98
CA VAL A 30 1.30 4.45 -5.21
C VAL A 30 0.23 5.50 -5.35
N LEU A 31 0.15 6.10 -6.54
CA LEU A 31 -0.80 7.16 -6.87
C LEU A 31 -1.71 6.75 -8.02
N ASP A 32 -2.94 7.26 -8.03
CA ASP A 32 -3.81 7.25 -9.21
C ASP A 32 -3.41 8.37 -10.21
N GLU A 33 -4.11 8.44 -11.34
CA GLU A 33 -3.87 9.44 -12.39
C GLU A 33 -4.15 10.89 -11.94
N LYS A 34 -4.84 11.07 -10.81
CA LYS A 34 -5.15 12.35 -10.19
C LYS A 34 -4.24 12.66 -9.01
N PHE A 35 -3.17 11.88 -8.81
CA PHE A 35 -2.22 11.98 -7.70
C PHE A 35 -2.82 11.68 -6.32
N HIS A 36 -3.95 10.97 -6.23
CA HIS A 36 -4.44 10.46 -4.95
C HIS A 36 -3.67 9.22 -4.52
N VAL A 37 -3.38 9.12 -3.24
CA VAL A 37 -2.71 7.96 -2.65
C VAL A 37 -3.64 6.74 -2.70
N LEU A 38 -3.20 5.71 -3.40
CA LEU A 38 -3.84 4.39 -3.45
C LEU A 38 -3.25 3.43 -2.41
N ALA A 39 -1.94 3.53 -2.16
CA ALA A 39 -1.24 2.75 -1.15
C ALA A 39 0.07 3.45 -0.76
N ALA A 40 0.53 3.25 0.48
CA ALA A 40 1.86 3.61 0.89
C ALA A 40 2.53 2.48 1.68
N SER A 41 3.84 2.40 1.56
CA SER A 41 4.69 1.50 2.34
C SER A 41 4.77 1.92 3.82
N ARG A 42 5.12 0.98 4.70
CA ARG A 42 5.32 1.28 6.14
C ARG A 42 6.46 2.28 6.37
N SER A 43 7.51 2.21 5.57
CA SER A 43 8.68 3.11 5.60
C SER A 43 8.28 4.56 5.29
N PHE A 44 7.34 4.79 4.35
CA PHE A 44 6.81 6.11 4.03
C PHE A 44 6.20 6.78 5.28
N TYR A 45 5.26 6.11 5.94
CA TYR A 45 4.64 6.63 7.17
C TYR A 45 5.66 6.87 8.29
N GLN A 46 6.65 5.99 8.43
CA GLN A 46 7.69 6.13 9.45
C GLN A 46 8.62 7.32 9.21
N ILE A 47 8.96 7.61 7.96
CA ILE A 47 9.88 8.70 7.59
C ILE A 47 9.16 10.04 7.56
N PHE A 48 7.98 10.10 6.94
CA PHE A 48 7.22 11.34 6.77
C PHE A 48 6.33 11.69 7.98
N LYS A 49 6.12 10.74 8.92
CA LYS A 49 5.33 10.94 10.15
C LYS A 49 3.90 11.42 9.89
N VAL A 50 3.29 10.92 8.82
CA VAL A 50 1.92 11.23 8.41
C VAL A 50 0.98 10.10 8.79
N ASP A 51 -0.27 10.43 9.12
CA ASP A 51 -1.29 9.42 9.42
C ASP A 51 -1.82 8.77 8.12
N PRO A 52 -1.96 7.43 8.07
CA PRO A 52 -2.59 6.74 6.93
C PRO A 52 -3.98 7.28 6.55
N GLU A 53 -4.79 7.66 7.53
CA GLU A 53 -6.13 8.20 7.32
C GLU A 53 -6.09 9.64 6.77
N GLU A 54 -5.02 10.38 7.03
CA GLU A 54 -4.82 11.74 6.50
C GLU A 54 -4.19 11.77 5.11
N THR A 55 -3.57 10.66 4.69
CA THR A 55 -2.83 10.56 3.41
C THR A 55 -3.62 9.89 2.31
N HIS A 56 -4.58 9.02 2.64
CA HIS A 56 -5.50 8.48 1.65
C HIS A 56 -6.33 9.64 1.04
N GLY A 57 -6.14 9.88 -0.26
CA GLY A 57 -6.90 10.89 -1.01
C GLY A 57 -6.31 12.31 -1.07
N ALA A 58 -5.20 12.63 -0.40
CA ALA A 58 -4.49 13.90 -0.60
C ALA A 58 -3.03 13.86 -0.09
N LEU A 59 -2.07 14.27 -0.93
CA LEU A 59 -0.79 14.80 -0.45
C LEU A 59 -1.04 16.24 0.00
N ARG A 60 -0.99 16.52 1.30
CA ARG A 60 -0.91 17.88 1.85
C ARG A 60 0.48 18.17 2.37
#